data_AF-B8C2C7-F1
#
_entry.id   AF-B8C2C7-F1
#
_cell.length_a   1.000
_cell.length_b   1.000
_cell.length_c   1.000
_cell.angle_alpha   90.00
_cell.angle_beta   90.00
_cell.angle_gamma   90.00
#
_symmetry.space_group_name_H-M   'P 1'
#
loop_
_entity.id
_entity.type
_entity.pdbx_description
1 polymer ?
#
loop_
_entity_poly.entity_id
_entity_poly.type
_entity_poly.pdbx_seq_one_letter_code
_entity_poly.pdbx_strand_id
1 'polypeptide(L)'
;MALPTRRLFPQLILTTTIASSCRIPFTEAFSIRLHPPSSQPRGVHLPPMHQSGDGSAESSGQSITGSIYEMDGSSVVVKLFTKEGCTLCDKVKDVLESIRDDQPHSLYAVDITDDDKHGWFSKYKLAVEDAIAGLQEARSGSFEARSGEPDAERLEHS
;
A
#
# COMPACT_ATOMS: atom_id res chain seq x y z
N MET A 1 -27.04 -58.75 -29.81
CA MET A 1 -27.90 -58.86 -28.61
C MET A 1 -27.03 -58.63 -27.39
N ALA A 2 -27.61 -58.00 -26.36
CA ALA A 2 -27.05 -57.64 -25.03
C ALA A 2 -26.18 -56.36 -24.94
N LEU A 3 -26.83 -55.26 -24.54
CA LEU A 3 -26.24 -54.07 -23.93
C LEU A 3 -26.05 -54.31 -22.42
N PRO A 4 -24.98 -53.80 -21.76
CA PRO A 4 -24.98 -53.62 -20.32
C PRO A 4 -25.08 -52.14 -19.90
N THR A 5 -26.29 -51.82 -19.43
CA THR A 5 -26.63 -51.17 -18.15
C THR A 5 -25.72 -50.07 -17.60
N ARG A 6 -26.26 -48.85 -17.69
CA ARG A 6 -25.87 -47.63 -16.94
C ARG A 6 -25.87 -47.87 -15.42
N ARG A 7 -24.83 -47.42 -14.72
CA ARG A 7 -24.92 -47.04 -13.30
C ARG A 7 -24.92 -45.52 -13.20
N LEU A 8 -26.08 -44.96 -12.85
CA LEU A 8 -26.20 -43.61 -12.32
C LEU A 8 -25.57 -43.60 -10.92
N PHE A 9 -24.55 -42.77 -10.72
CA PHE A 9 -24.14 -42.36 -9.38
C PHE A 9 -24.86 -41.05 -9.02
N PRO A 10 -25.52 -40.95 -7.86
CA PRO A 10 -26.15 -39.72 -7.41
C PRO A 10 -25.10 -38.74 -6.88
N GLN A 11 -25.12 -37.55 -7.48
CA GLN A 11 -24.92 -36.22 -6.90
C GLN A 11 -24.48 -36.16 -5.43
N LEU A 12 -23.25 -35.71 -5.19
CA LEU A 12 -22.84 -35.08 -3.94
C LEU A 12 -22.34 -33.67 -4.30
N ILE A 13 -23.28 -32.74 -4.39
CA ILE A 13 -22.99 -31.32 -4.48
C ILE A 13 -22.62 -30.88 -3.06
N LEU A 14 -21.32 -30.73 -2.79
CA LEU A 14 -20.84 -30.09 -1.57
C LEU A 14 -21.12 -28.58 -1.68
N THR A 15 -22.30 -28.14 -1.26
CA THR A 15 -22.57 -26.73 -1.02
C THR A 15 -21.93 -26.35 0.32
N THR A 16 -20.69 -25.88 0.28
CA THR A 16 -20.04 -25.28 1.45
C THR A 16 -20.60 -23.88 1.64
N THR A 17 -21.63 -23.76 2.49
CA THR A 17 -22.13 -22.46 2.97
C THR A 17 -21.11 -21.90 3.96
N ILE A 18 -20.27 -20.97 3.50
CA ILE A 18 -19.38 -20.21 4.38
C ILE A 18 -20.23 -19.10 5.01
N ALA A 19 -20.90 -19.41 6.12
CA ALA A 19 -21.48 -18.42 7.00
C ALA A 19 -20.36 -17.75 7.81
N SER A 20 -19.60 -16.85 7.18
CA SER A 20 -18.65 -16.01 7.90
C SER A 20 -19.39 -14.85 8.55
N SER A 21 -19.93 -15.10 9.74
CA SER A 21 -20.36 -14.05 10.67
C SER A 21 -19.12 -13.34 11.22
N CYS A 22 -18.50 -12.48 10.41
CA CYS A 22 -17.61 -11.44 10.92
C CYS A 22 -18.47 -10.38 11.62
N ARG A 23 -18.85 -10.64 12.87
CA ARG A 23 -19.22 -9.58 13.81
C ARG A 23 -17.94 -8.81 14.14
N ILE A 24 -17.67 -7.78 13.35
CA ILE A 24 -16.72 -6.74 13.75
C ILE A 24 -17.44 -5.89 14.80
N PRO A 25 -17.00 -5.83 16.07
CA PRO A 25 -17.49 -4.83 17.00
C PRO A 25 -16.99 -3.46 16.54
N PHE A 26 -17.78 -2.84 15.67
CA PHE A 26 -17.72 -1.42 15.36
C PHE A 26 -18.25 -0.67 16.58
N THR A 27 -17.36 -0.24 17.49
CA THR A 27 -17.52 0.88 18.43
C THR A 27 -16.36 0.92 19.42
N GLU A 28 -15.21 1.43 18.98
CA GLU A 28 -14.45 2.32 19.86
C GLU A 28 -14.47 3.70 19.23
N ALA A 29 -15.19 4.59 19.91
CA ALA A 29 -15.18 6.01 19.64
C ALA A 29 -13.75 6.51 19.87
N PHE A 30 -12.99 6.69 18.78
CA PHE A 30 -11.77 7.48 18.80
C PHE A 30 -12.15 8.91 19.20
N SER A 31 -12.11 9.20 20.50
CA SER A 31 -12.16 10.54 21.03
C SER A 31 -10.85 11.21 20.64
N ILE A 32 -10.85 11.84 19.45
CA ILE A 32 -9.82 12.81 19.08
C ILE A 32 -10.00 13.98 20.04
N ARG A 33 -9.23 14.00 21.13
CA ARG A 33 -9.07 15.20 21.96
C ARG A 33 -8.43 16.26 21.07
N LEU A 34 -9.26 17.12 20.51
CA LEU A 34 -8.83 18.39 19.96
C LEU A 34 -8.25 19.22 21.11
N HIS A 35 -6.92 19.23 21.23
CA HIS A 35 -6.25 20.19 22.08
C HIS A 35 -6.51 21.60 21.51
N PRO A 36 -6.93 22.57 22.34
CA PRO A 36 -7.01 23.95 21.91
C PRO A 36 -5.60 24.44 21.51
N PRO A 37 -5.47 25.22 20.43
CA PRO A 37 -4.19 25.83 20.08
C PRO A 37 -3.77 26.77 21.21
N SER A 38 -2.66 26.43 21.88
CA SER A 38 -2.03 27.31 22.86
C SER A 38 -1.39 28.48 22.12
N SER A 39 -2.09 29.61 22.12
CA SER A 39 -1.58 30.89 21.66
C SER A 39 -0.52 31.40 22.65
N GLN A 40 0.74 31.00 22.46
CA GLN A 40 1.87 31.72 23.05
C GLN A 40 2.70 32.40 21.96
N PRO A 41 2.91 33.73 22.02
CA PRO A 41 3.88 34.41 21.18
C PRO A 41 5.29 34.04 21.68
N ARG A 42 5.89 33.03 21.06
CA ARG A 42 7.30 32.73 21.27
C ARG A 42 8.13 33.76 20.51
N GLY A 43 8.78 34.63 21.28
CA GLY A 43 9.76 35.59 20.81
C GLY A 43 10.85 34.91 19.98
N VAL A 44 11.25 35.60 18.92
CA VAL A 44 12.24 35.17 17.94
C VAL A 44 13.60 35.19 18.62
N HIS A 45 14.11 34.03 19.03
CA HIS A 45 15.51 33.87 19.43
C HIS A 45 16.25 33.14 18.30
N LEU A 46 16.89 33.94 17.44
CA LEU A 46 17.76 33.45 16.36
C LEU A 46 19.08 32.94 16.96
N PRO A 47 19.47 31.67 16.73
CA PRO A 47 20.80 31.20 17.08
C PRO A 47 21.87 31.75 16.12
N PRO A 48 23.14 31.82 16.55
CA PRO A 48 24.25 32.29 15.71
C PRO A 48 24.53 31.30 14.58
N MET A 49 24.69 31.82 13.36
CA MET A 49 25.18 31.05 12.23
C MET A 49 26.66 30.69 12.44
N HIS A 50 26.94 29.43 12.75
CA HIS A 50 28.24 28.85 12.44
C HIS A 50 28.22 28.39 10.97
N GLN A 51 28.89 29.17 10.12
CA GLN A 51 29.48 28.68 8.88
C GLN A 51 30.70 27.81 9.22
N SER A 52 30.73 26.58 8.74
CA SER A 52 31.94 25.83 8.36
C SER A 52 31.53 24.44 7.86
N GLY A 53 31.71 24.19 6.56
CA GLY A 53 31.46 22.88 5.95
C GLY A 53 31.31 22.96 4.44
N ASP A 54 32.41 23.33 3.77
CA ASP A 54 32.58 23.16 2.33
C ASP A 54 32.46 21.67 1.99
N GLY A 55 31.51 21.34 1.11
CA GLY A 55 31.20 19.99 0.71
C GLY A 55 30.09 20.03 -0.34
N SER A 56 30.48 20.25 -1.59
CA SER A 56 29.63 20.11 -2.76
C SER A 56 28.75 18.86 -2.66
N ALA A 57 27.45 19.04 -2.42
CA ALA A 57 26.46 18.05 -2.75
C ALA A 57 25.65 18.64 -3.89
N GLU A 58 26.05 18.28 -5.11
CA GLU A 58 25.08 18.12 -6.17
C GLU A 58 23.84 17.45 -5.56
N SER A 59 22.69 18.10 -5.67
CA SER A 59 21.40 17.48 -5.36
C SER A 59 21.12 16.43 -6.44
N SER A 60 21.95 15.40 -6.51
CA SER A 60 21.69 14.15 -7.20
C SER A 60 20.49 13.55 -6.47
N GLY A 61 19.34 13.47 -7.13
CA GLY A 61 18.12 12.89 -6.53
C GLY A 61 18.46 11.59 -5.82
N GLN A 62 18.44 11.61 -4.48
CA GLN A 62 18.80 10.45 -3.69
C GLN A 62 17.62 9.49 -3.78
N SER A 63 17.73 8.53 -4.70
CA SER A 63 16.81 7.42 -4.79
C SER A 63 16.57 6.83 -3.41
N ILE A 64 15.32 6.77 -2.99
CA ILE A 64 14.93 6.14 -1.71
C ILE A 64 14.77 4.61 -1.85
N THR A 65 15.31 4.03 -2.91
CA THR A 65 15.26 2.59 -3.18
C THR A 65 16.23 1.83 -2.28
N GLY A 66 15.72 0.81 -1.59
CA GLY A 66 16.55 -0.09 -0.78
C GLY A 66 15.76 -0.86 0.27
N SER A 67 16.42 -1.79 0.95
CA SER A 67 15.86 -2.48 2.11
C SER A 67 15.65 -1.50 3.26
N ILE A 68 14.43 -1.41 3.78
CA ILE A 68 14.13 -0.65 5.00
C ILE A 68 14.53 -1.49 6.23
N TYR A 69 14.10 -2.75 6.24
CA TYR A 69 14.55 -3.75 7.19
C TYR A 69 14.48 -5.14 6.56
N GLU A 70 15.41 -5.98 6.97
CA GLU A 70 15.45 -7.40 6.61
C GLU A 70 15.18 -8.21 7.87
N MET A 71 14.43 -9.29 7.71
CA MET A 71 14.06 -10.16 8.82
C MET A 71 14.54 -11.57 8.52
N ASP A 72 15.54 -12.02 9.28
CA ASP A 72 16.15 -13.33 9.14
C ASP A 72 15.09 -14.44 9.27
N GLY A 73 14.91 -15.23 8.21
CA GLY A 73 13.98 -16.36 8.21
C GLY A 73 12.53 -16.04 7.80
N SER A 74 12.21 -14.79 7.44
CA SER A 74 10.95 -14.48 6.75
C SER A 74 11.05 -14.83 5.26
N SER A 75 10.06 -15.56 4.72
CA SER A 75 9.98 -15.81 3.27
C SER A 75 9.20 -14.71 2.53
N VAL A 76 8.57 -13.79 3.25
CA VAL A 76 7.68 -12.77 2.70
C VAL A 76 8.42 -11.44 2.61
N VAL A 77 8.48 -10.87 1.40
CA VAL A 77 9.08 -9.56 1.13
C VAL A 77 8.00 -8.61 0.64
N VAL A 78 7.74 -7.56 1.42
CA VAL A 78 6.82 -6.49 1.05
C VAL A 78 7.61 -5.43 0.28
N LYS A 79 7.15 -5.11 -0.94
CA LYS A 79 7.71 -4.04 -1.77
C LYS A 79 6.83 -2.80 -1.69
N LEU A 80 7.37 -1.71 -1.12
CA LEU A 80 6.69 -0.42 -1.01
C LEU A 80 7.15 0.50 -2.15
N PHE A 81 6.29 0.73 -3.13
CA PHE A 81 6.53 1.69 -4.21
C PHE A 81 6.24 3.11 -3.71
N THR A 82 7.26 3.95 -3.67
CA THR A 82 7.22 5.27 -3.01
C THR A 82 7.97 6.32 -3.84
N LYS A 83 7.90 7.58 -3.41
CA LYS A 83 8.67 8.70 -3.94
C LYS A 83 9.16 9.57 -2.79
N GLU A 84 10.18 10.39 -3.05
CA GLU A 84 10.63 11.39 -2.07
C GLU A 84 9.47 12.29 -1.59
N GLY A 85 9.41 12.53 -0.28
CA GLY A 85 8.37 13.36 0.34
C GLY A 85 6.96 12.75 0.36
N CYS A 86 6.82 11.45 0.16
CA CYS A 86 5.52 10.77 0.24
C CYS A 86 5.06 10.56 1.71
N THR A 87 4.33 11.54 2.25
CA THR A 87 3.81 11.48 3.65
C THR A 87 2.85 10.32 3.91
N LEU A 88 2.16 9.81 2.89
CA LEU A 88 1.31 8.63 3.02
C LEU A 88 2.16 7.35 3.13
N CYS A 89 3.25 7.29 2.38
CA CYS A 89 4.18 6.16 2.38
C CYS A 89 4.86 6.01 3.75
N ASP A 90 5.19 7.14 4.41
CA ASP A 90 5.70 7.15 5.78
C ASP A 90 4.73 6.48 6.76
N LYS A 91 3.44 6.80 6.67
CA LYS A 91 2.42 6.17 7.54
C LYS A 91 2.26 4.67 7.27
N VAL A 92 2.31 4.26 6.01
CA VAL A 92 2.23 2.83 5.64
C VAL A 92 3.43 2.09 6.18
N LYS A 93 4.63 2.68 6.09
CA LYS A 93 5.85 2.15 6.68
C LYS A 93 5.70 1.97 8.20
N ASP A 94 5.19 2.97 8.91
CA ASP A 94 4.97 2.88 10.37
C ASP A 94 4.01 1.72 10.73
N VAL A 95 2.94 1.54 9.96
CA VAL A 95 1.99 0.45 10.15
C VAL A 95 2.64 -0.91 9.90
N LEU A 96 3.37 -1.06 8.79
CA LEU A 96 4.07 -2.31 8.46
C LEU A 96 5.12 -2.66 9.51
N GLU A 97 5.84 -1.67 10.04
CA GLU A 97 6.78 -1.87 11.13
C GLU A 97 6.07 -2.29 12.43
N SER A 98 4.90 -1.72 12.73
CA SER A 98 4.15 -2.05 13.95
C SER A 98 3.61 -3.48 14.00
N ILE A 99 3.34 -4.10 12.85
CA ILE A 99 2.84 -5.49 12.76
C ILE A 99 3.96 -6.50 12.52
N ARG A 100 5.22 -6.05 12.47
CA ARG A 100 6.39 -6.88 12.12
C ARG A 100 6.54 -8.10 13.03
N ASP A 101 6.24 -7.95 14.33
CA ASP A 101 6.37 -9.04 15.30
C ASP A 101 5.24 -10.08 15.19
N ASP A 102 4.04 -9.66 14.79
CA ASP A 102 2.89 -10.55 14.59
C ASP A 102 2.93 -11.28 13.24
N GLN A 103 3.44 -10.61 12.21
CA GLN A 103 3.55 -11.11 10.84
C GLN A 103 4.99 -10.87 10.35
N PRO A 104 5.90 -11.84 10.50
CA PRO A 104 7.29 -11.67 10.12
C PRO A 104 7.45 -11.46 8.61
N HIS A 105 7.99 -10.31 8.21
CA HIS A 105 8.25 -9.97 6.82
C HIS A 105 9.49 -9.09 6.71
N SER A 106 10.03 -8.96 5.51
CA SER A 106 11.03 -7.95 5.16
C SER A 106 10.38 -6.83 4.36
N LEU A 107 10.90 -5.60 4.47
CA LEU A 107 10.35 -4.44 3.78
C LEU A 107 11.40 -3.80 2.88
N TYR A 108 11.07 -3.68 1.60
CA TYR A 108 11.93 -3.08 0.58
C TYR A 108 11.23 -1.88 -0.08
N ALA A 109 11.84 -0.71 -0.02
CA ALA A 109 11.36 0.49 -0.68
C ALA A 109 11.84 0.53 -2.14
N VAL A 110 10.93 0.93 -3.03
CA VAL A 110 11.20 1.15 -4.45
C VAL A 110 10.82 2.58 -4.77
N ASP A 111 11.82 3.43 -5.03
CA ASP A 111 11.56 4.76 -5.59
C ASP A 111 11.05 4.60 -7.02
N ILE A 112 9.83 5.04 -7.30
CA ILE A 112 9.24 4.97 -8.64
C ILE A 112 9.67 6.14 -9.54
N THR A 113 10.41 7.10 -8.98
CA THR A 113 10.88 8.28 -9.72
C THR A 113 12.24 8.07 -10.38
N ASP A 114 12.93 6.96 -10.09
CA ASP A 114 14.19 6.62 -10.77
C ASP A 114 13.97 6.38 -12.27
N ASP A 115 14.95 6.80 -13.07
CA ASP A 115 14.92 6.72 -14.54
C ASP A 115 14.78 5.28 -15.08
N ASP A 116 15.20 4.27 -14.32
CA ASP A 116 15.08 2.86 -14.71
C ASP A 116 13.68 2.27 -14.47
N LYS A 117 12.77 3.01 -13.83
CA LYS A 117 11.48 2.49 -13.35
C LYS A 117 10.25 3.12 -13.98
N HIS A 118 10.40 3.77 -15.15
CA HIS A 118 9.29 4.36 -15.91
C HIS A 118 8.13 3.37 -16.19
N GLY A 119 8.41 2.07 -16.31
CA GLY A 119 7.39 1.04 -16.47
C GLY A 119 6.45 0.90 -15.26
N TRP A 120 7.00 0.97 -14.04
CA TRP A 120 6.19 0.96 -12.82
C TRP A 120 5.48 2.29 -12.59
N PHE A 121 6.15 3.40 -12.89
CA PHE A 121 5.53 4.72 -12.84
C PHE A 121 4.29 4.79 -13.71
N SER A 122 4.34 4.31 -14.96
CA SER A 122 3.19 4.30 -15.86
C SER A 122 2.04 3.41 -15.39
N LYS A 123 2.34 2.33 -14.66
CA LYS A 123 1.34 1.37 -14.18
C LYS A 123 0.62 1.85 -12.91
N TYR A 124 1.36 2.44 -11.97
CA TYR A 124 0.85 2.73 -10.62
C TYR A 124 0.59 4.22 -10.37
N LYS A 125 1.05 5.10 -11.27
CA LYS A 125 0.68 6.51 -11.20
C LYS A 125 -0.72 6.69 -11.77
N LEU A 126 -1.69 6.86 -10.89
CA LEU A 126 -2.94 7.50 -11.27
C LEU A 126 -2.68 8.99 -11.53
N ALA A 127 -3.02 9.44 -12.75
CA ALA A 127 -3.08 10.87 -13.01
C ALA A 127 -4.19 11.50 -12.17
N VAL A 128 -4.02 12.76 -11.80
CA VAL A 128 -5.01 13.47 -10.97
C VAL A 128 -6.35 13.56 -11.70
N GLU A 129 -6.33 13.80 -13.01
CA GLU A 129 -7.55 13.77 -13.84
C GLU A 129 -8.26 12.40 -13.81
N ASP A 130 -7.51 11.31 -13.94
CA ASP A 130 -8.08 9.95 -13.92
C ASP A 130 -8.69 9.62 -12.56
N ALA A 131 -8.04 10.05 -11.48
CA ALA A 131 -8.56 9.88 -10.13
C ALA A 131 -9.85 10.68 -9.91
N ILE A 132 -9.90 11.93 -10.40
CA ILE A 132 -11.11 12.77 -10.33
C ILE A 132 -12.25 12.15 -11.14
N ALA A 133 -11.97 11.68 -12.36
CA ALA A 133 -12.96 11.03 -13.20
C ALA A 133 -13.54 9.78 -12.52
N GLY A 134 -12.68 8.91 -11.97
CA GLY A 134 -13.13 7.73 -11.24
C GLY A 134 -13.99 8.06 -10.01
N LEU A 135 -13.65 9.12 -9.26
CA LEU A 135 -14.47 9.58 -8.14
C LEU A 135 -15.83 10.14 -8.58
N GLN A 136 -15.89 10.81 -9.74
CA GLN A 136 -17.16 11.31 -10.29
C GLN A 136 -18.07 10.18 -10.77
N GLU A 137 -17.50 9.16 -11.44
CA GLU A 137 -18.21 7.94 -11.85
C GLU A 137 -18.77 7.17 -10.64
N ALA A 138 -17.97 7.01 -9.59
CA ALA A 138 -18.41 6.39 -8.34
C ALA A 138 -19.54 7.19 -7.68
N ARG A 139 -19.43 8.52 -7.66
CA ARG A 139 -20.47 9.39 -7.09
C ARG A 139 -21.78 9.37 -7.87
N SER A 140 -21.73 9.23 -9.19
CA SER A 140 -22.93 9.14 -10.03
C SER A 140 -23.56 7.74 -10.05
N GLY A 141 -22.91 6.75 -9.42
CA GLY A 141 -23.35 5.35 -9.44
C GLY A 141 -23.09 4.65 -10.77
N SER A 142 -22.21 5.21 -11.61
CA SER A 142 -21.88 4.70 -12.95
C SER A 142 -20.49 4.04 -12.99
N PHE A 143 -19.93 3.64 -11.85
CA PHE A 143 -18.62 2.99 -11.79
C PHE A 143 -18.71 1.58 -12.35
N GLU A 144 -18.30 1.41 -13.61
CA GLU A 144 -18.07 0.12 -14.24
C GLU A 144 -16.61 -0.28 -14.01
N ALA A 145 -16.38 -1.52 -13.57
CA ALA A 145 -15.03 -2.07 -13.47
C ALA A 145 -14.36 -2.03 -14.86
N ARG A 146 -13.26 -1.28 -14.99
CA ARG A 146 -12.56 -1.15 -16.27
C ARG A 146 -11.91 -2.48 -16.65
N SER A 147 -12.16 -2.96 -17.87
CA SER A 147 -11.50 -4.19 -18.35
C SER A 147 -10.00 -3.96 -18.46
N GLY A 148 -9.21 -4.66 -17.66
CA GLY A 148 -7.75 -4.48 -17.61
C GLY A 148 -7.17 -4.30 -16.21
N GLU A 149 -7.96 -4.53 -15.15
CA GLU A 149 -7.41 -4.65 -13.80
C GLU A 149 -6.29 -5.72 -13.83
N PRO A 150 -5.04 -5.35 -13.48
CA PRO A 150 -3.93 -6.28 -13.56
C PRO A 150 -4.18 -7.42 -12.59
N ASP A 151 -4.43 -8.60 -13.13
CA ASP A 151 -4.60 -9.83 -12.37
C ASP A 151 -3.34 -10.07 -11.52
N ALA A 152 -3.46 -9.80 -10.21
CA ALA A 152 -2.37 -9.90 -9.26
C ALA A 152 -1.83 -11.33 -9.18
N GLU A 153 -2.69 -12.33 -9.41
CA GLU A 153 -2.35 -13.76 -9.39
C GLU A 153 -1.39 -14.12 -10.53
N ARG A 154 -1.45 -13.41 -11.66
CA ARG A 154 -0.60 -13.66 -12.84
C ARG A 154 0.86 -13.23 -12.64
N LEU A 155 1.16 -12.43 -11.63
CA LEU A 155 2.49 -11.82 -11.42
C LEU A 155 3.35 -12.55 -10.37
N GLU A 156 2.77 -13.42 -9.54
CA GLU A 156 3.53 -14.15 -8.51
C GLU A 156 4.33 -15.34 -9.07
N HIS A 157 4.13 -15.69 -10.35
CA HIS A 157 4.75 -16.85 -11.01
C HIS A 157 5.82 -16.50 -12.06
N SER A 158 6.30 -15.25 -12.12
CA SER A 158 7.27 -14.78 -13.14
C SER A 158 8.64 -14.46 -12.58
#